data_AF-A0A7K2NLI4-F1
#
_entry.id   AF-A0A7K2NLI4-F1
#
_cell.length_a   1.000
_cell.length_b   1.000
_cell.length_c   1.000
_cell.angle_alpha   90.00
_cell.angle_beta   90.00
_cell.angle_gamma   90.00
#
_symmetry.space_group_name_H-M   'P 1'
#
loop_
_entity.id
_entity.type
_entity.pdbx_description
1 polymer ?
#
loop_
_entity_poly.entity_id
_entity_poly.type
_entity_poly.pdbx_seq_one_letter_code
_entity_poly.pdbx_strand_id
1 'polypeptide(L)'
;DVVAVELRIQGTHLGAFPTPVGDIPPTGNRIDVPTADLWYLREGKIETFNCYNAANVLLAQIGATPDFTSAIEAAKTAATRA
;
A
#
# COMPACT_ATOMS: atom_id res chain seq x y z
N ASP A 1 22.62 -7.88 -11.13
CA ASP A 1 22.75 -6.53 -10.52
C ASP A 1 21.48 -6.12 -9.84
N VAL A 2 21.52 -5.10 -8.98
CA VAL A 2 20.33 -4.50 -8.37
C VAL A 2 20.38 -2.98 -8.51
N VAL A 3 19.25 -2.38 -8.91
CA VAL A 3 19.03 -0.93 -8.86
C VAL A 3 18.03 -0.67 -7.74
N ALA A 4 18.40 0.19 -6.79
CA ALA A 4 17.51 0.66 -5.73
C ALA A 4 17.06 2.10 -6.05
N VAL A 5 15.75 2.34 -5.99
CA VAL A 5 15.15 3.64 -6.29
C VAL A 5 14.30 4.08 -5.10
N GLU A 6 14.55 5.27 -4.59
CA GLU A 6 13.63 5.97 -3.70
C GLU A 6 12.80 6.94 -4.55
N LEU A 7 11.47 6.81 -4.51
CA LEU A 7 10.55 7.62 -5.31
C LEU A 7 9.27 7.96 -4.56
N ARG A 8 8.45 8.81 -5.18
CA ARG A 8 7.10 9.14 -4.71
C ARG A 8 6.08 8.89 -5.82
N ILE A 9 5.04 8.09 -5.53
CA ILE A 9 3.92 7.88 -6.45
C ILE A 9 2.91 8.99 -6.20
N GLN A 10 2.65 9.81 -7.22
CA GLN A 10 1.76 10.96 -7.13
C GLN A 10 0.63 10.85 -8.16
N GLY A 11 -0.56 11.29 -7.78
CA GLY A 11 -1.74 11.23 -8.65
C GLY A 11 -3.02 11.59 -7.92
N THR A 12 -4.14 11.18 -8.50
CA THR A 12 -5.48 11.36 -7.94
C THR A 12 -6.23 10.04 -7.95
N HIS A 13 -6.87 9.68 -6.84
CA HIS A 13 -7.64 8.44 -6.72
C HIS A 13 -8.98 8.55 -7.49
N LEU A 14 -8.90 8.33 -8.81
CA LEU A 14 -10.02 8.43 -9.76
C LEU A 14 -10.61 7.07 -10.16
N GLY A 15 -9.89 5.98 -9.94
CA GLY A 15 -10.39 4.62 -10.11
C GLY A 15 -10.74 3.98 -8.77
N ALA A 16 -11.48 2.87 -8.80
CA ALA A 16 -11.71 2.06 -7.60
C ALA A 16 -10.40 1.39 -7.14
N PHE A 17 -10.18 1.31 -5.83
CA PHE A 17 -9.03 0.62 -5.25
C PHE A 17 -9.43 -0.77 -4.72
N PRO A 18 -8.92 -1.86 -5.31
CA PRO A 18 -9.37 -3.21 -4.97
C PRO A 18 -8.84 -3.67 -3.61
N THR A 19 -9.69 -4.36 -2.85
CA THR A 19 -9.33 -5.05 -1.61
C THR A 19 -9.87 -6.48 -1.61
N PRO A 20 -9.42 -7.38 -0.73
CA PRO A 20 -9.91 -8.76 -0.69
C PRO A 20 -11.42 -8.91 -0.42
N VAL A 21 -12.08 -7.88 0.10
CA VAL A 21 -13.51 -7.91 0.47
C VAL A 21 -14.38 -6.99 -0.39
N GLY A 22 -13.80 -6.39 -1.44
CA GLY A 22 -14.47 -5.45 -2.33
C GLY A 22 -13.63 -4.20 -2.60
N ASP A 23 -14.21 -3.23 -3.27
CA ASP A 23 -13.47 -2.05 -3.73
C ASP A 23 -13.73 -0.84 -2.83
N ILE A 24 -12.68 -0.03 -2.62
CA ILE A 24 -12.82 1.34 -2.11
C ILE A 24 -13.17 2.23 -3.33
N PRO A 25 -14.32 2.92 -3.32
CA PRO A 25 -14.72 3.78 -4.43
C PRO A 25 -13.72 4.93 -4.69
N PRO A 26 -13.67 5.48 -5.91
CA PRO A 26 -12.83 6.63 -6.20
C PRO A 26 -13.22 7.82 -5.31
N THR A 27 -12.23 8.39 -4.64
CA THR A 27 -12.45 9.50 -3.69
C THR A 27 -12.20 10.87 -4.28
N GLY A 28 -11.50 10.96 -5.41
CA GLY A 28 -11.01 12.24 -5.95
C GLY A 28 -9.85 12.87 -5.17
N ASN A 29 -9.39 12.23 -4.08
CA ASN A 29 -8.28 12.73 -3.28
C ASN A 29 -6.94 12.61 -4.02
N ARG A 30 -6.05 13.58 -3.76
CA ARG A 30 -4.66 13.55 -4.22
C ARG A 30 -3.86 12.55 -3.39
N ILE A 31 -3.01 11.77 -4.05
CA ILE A 31 -2.05 10.87 -3.41
C ILE A 31 -0.59 11.35 -3.57
N ASP A 32 0.22 11.03 -2.59
CA ASP A 32 1.68 11.25 -2.52
C ASP A 32 2.28 10.15 -1.65
N VAL A 33 2.65 9.04 -2.26
CA VAL A 33 3.02 7.82 -1.55
C VAL A 33 4.53 7.61 -1.65
N PRO A 34 5.28 7.67 -0.54
CA PRO A 34 6.68 7.24 -0.52
C PRO A 34 6.80 5.76 -0.93
N THR A 35 7.79 5.46 -1.77
CA THR A 35 7.98 4.13 -2.34
C THR A 35 9.47 3.83 -2.50
N ALA A 36 9.84 2.58 -2.22
CA ALA A 36 11.15 2.03 -2.57
C ALA A 36 10.98 0.91 -3.59
N ASP A 37 11.69 1.00 -4.71
CA ASP A 37 11.73 -0.05 -5.72
C ASP A 37 13.10 -0.74 -5.73
N LEU A 38 13.08 -2.06 -5.86
CA LEU A 38 14.26 -2.89 -6.12
C LEU A 38 14.09 -3.60 -7.46
N TRP A 39 14.95 -3.25 -8.41
CA TRP A 39 14.97 -3.86 -9.73
C TRP A 39 16.15 -4.81 -9.78
N TYR A 40 15.88 -6.11 -9.94
CA TYR A 40 16.91 -7.12 -10.10
C TYR A 40 17.14 -7.35 -11.59
N LEU A 41 18.38 -7.15 -12.04
CA LEU A 41 18.72 -7.19 -13.45
C LEU A 41 19.40 -8.51 -13.83
N ARG A 42 19.02 -9.03 -15.00
CA ARG A 42 19.69 -10.11 -15.73
C ARG A 42 19.87 -9.70 -17.18
N GLU A 43 21.10 -9.81 -17.69
CA GLU A 43 21.43 -9.48 -19.09
C GLU A 43 20.97 -8.06 -19.49
N GLY A 44 21.14 -7.09 -18.57
CA GLY A 44 20.78 -5.69 -18.78
C GLY A 44 19.27 -5.39 -18.77
N LYS A 45 18.41 -6.35 -18.44
CA LYS A 45 16.95 -6.17 -18.32
C LYS A 45 16.48 -6.43 -16.90
N ILE A 46 15.36 -5.82 -16.52
CA ILE A 46 14.68 -6.10 -15.24
C ILE A 46 14.08 -7.51 -15.33
N GLU A 47 14.60 -8.43 -14.52
CA GLU A 47 14.04 -9.76 -14.33
C GLU A 47 12.97 -9.76 -13.22
N THR A 48 13.20 -8.98 -12.16
CA THR A 48 12.26 -8.89 -11.02
C THR A 48 12.12 -7.45 -10.57
N PHE A 49 10.89 -7.04 -10.29
CA PHE A 49 10.51 -5.72 -9.84
C PHE A 49 9.75 -5.84 -8.51
N ASN A 50 10.42 -5.46 -7.41
CA ASN A 50 9.77 -5.36 -6.11
C ASN A 50 9.50 -3.88 -5.83
N CYS A 51 8.24 -3.53 -5.57
CA CYS A 51 7.79 -2.18 -5.25
C CYS A 51 7.20 -2.18 -3.84
N TYR A 52 7.82 -1.44 -2.93
CA TYR A 52 7.38 -1.29 -1.54
C TYR A 52 6.84 0.12 -1.36
N ASN A 53 5.56 0.31 -1.64
CA ASN A 53 4.88 1.57 -1.33
C ASN A 53 4.46 1.62 0.15
N ALA A 54 4.45 2.80 0.73
CA ALA A 54 3.90 3.04 2.06
C ALA A 54 2.36 2.90 2.04
N ALA A 55 1.87 1.66 2.12
CA ALA A 55 0.44 1.33 2.00
C ALA A 55 -0.43 2.08 3.02
N ASN A 56 0.07 2.29 4.24
CA ASN A 56 -0.61 3.08 5.27
C ASN A 56 -0.82 4.54 4.86
N VAL A 57 0.16 5.15 4.18
CA VAL A 57 0.06 6.52 3.67
C VAL A 57 -0.96 6.60 2.53
N LEU A 58 -0.91 5.63 1.60
CA LEU A 58 -1.91 5.53 0.53
C LEU A 58 -3.33 5.42 1.10
N LEU A 59 -3.57 4.45 1.99
CA LEU A 59 -4.87 4.20 2.59
C LEU A 59 -5.41 5.44 3.32
N ALA A 60 -4.57 6.14 4.08
CA ALA A 60 -4.95 7.38 4.73
C ALA A 60 -5.34 8.49 3.72
N GLN A 61 -4.57 8.65 2.63
CA GLN A 61 -4.83 9.67 1.61
C GLN A 61 -6.11 9.40 0.80
N ILE A 62 -6.48 8.13 0.62
CA ILE A 62 -7.75 7.75 -0.02
C ILE A 62 -8.92 7.62 0.98
N GLY A 63 -8.75 8.08 2.22
CA GLY A 63 -9.82 8.09 3.22
C GLY A 63 -10.18 6.72 3.80
N ALA A 64 -9.31 5.72 3.63
CA ALA A 64 -9.49 4.34 4.08
C ALA A 64 -8.54 4.00 5.25
N THR A 65 -8.38 4.93 6.19
CA THR A 65 -7.54 4.72 7.38
C THR A 65 -8.01 3.46 8.13
N PRO A 66 -7.10 2.58 8.59
CA PRO A 66 -7.45 1.41 9.39
C PRO A 66 -8.27 1.79 10.63
N ASP A 67 -9.32 1.01 10.92
CA ASP A 67 -10.04 1.12 12.19
C ASP A 67 -9.26 0.41 13.29
N PHE A 68 -8.42 1.18 14.00
CA PHE A 68 -7.64 0.68 15.11
C PHE A 68 -8.50 0.28 16.33
N THR A 69 -9.71 0.84 16.49
CA THR A 69 -10.61 0.44 17.57
C THR A 69 -11.04 -1.00 17.36
N SER A 70 -11.55 -1.32 16.17
CA SER A 70 -11.91 -2.69 15.80
C SER A 70 -10.72 -3.64 15.88
N ALA A 71 -9.53 -3.21 15.44
CA ALA A 71 -8.32 -4.03 15.52
C ALA A 71 -7.92 -4.36 16.96
N ILE A 72 -7.98 -3.40 17.88
CA ILE A 72 -7.67 -3.58 19.30
C ILE A 72 -8.65 -4.58 19.94
N GLU A 73 -9.95 -4.44 19.68
CA GLU A 73 -10.96 -5.34 20.24
C GLU A 73 -10.83 -6.77 19.68
N ALA A 74 -10.50 -6.92 18.39
CA ALA A 74 -10.19 -8.21 17.80
C ALA A 74 -8.96 -8.87 18.46
N ALA A 75 -7.90 -8.10 18.70
CA ALA A 75 -6.67 -8.59 19.35
C ALA A 75 -6.93 -9.07 20.79
N LYS A 76 -7.73 -8.33 21.58
CA LYS A 76 -8.13 -8.75 22.93
C LYS A 76 -8.92 -10.06 22.92
N THR A 77 -9.85 -10.20 21.99
CA THR A 77 -10.67 -11.41 21.82
C THR A 77 -9.79 -12.62 21.49
N ALA A 78 -8.81 -12.47 20.59
CA ALA A 78 -7.88 -13.53 20.23
C ALA A 78 -7.00 -13.95 21.42
N ALA A 79 -6.47 -12.99 22.18
CA ALA A 79 -5.65 -13.26 23.36
C ALA A 79 -6.39 -14.02 24.48
N THR A 80 -7.71 -13.85 24.59
CA THR A 80 -8.55 -14.53 25.59
C THR A 80 -8.90 -15.97 25.19
N ARG A 81 -8.74 -16.31 23.90
CA ARG A 81 -9.02 -17.65 23.35
C ARG A 81 -7.80 -18.58 23.34
N ALA A 82 -6.61 -18.06 23.67
CA ALA A 82 -5.35 -18.79 23.77
C ALA A 82 -5.10 -19.26 25.21
#